data_AF-D1CD22-F1
#
_entry.id   AF-D1CD22-F1
#
_cell.length_a   1.000
_cell.length_b   1.000
_cell.length_c   1.000
_cell.angle_alpha   90.00
_cell.angle_beta   90.00
_cell.angle_gamma   90.00
#
_symmetry.space_group_name_H-M   'P 1'
#
loop_
_entity.id
_entity.type
_entity.pdbx_description
1 polymer ?
#
loop_
_entity_poly.entity_id
_entity_poly.type
_entity_poly.pdbx_seq_one_letter_code
_entity_poly.pdbx_strand_id
1 'polypeptide(L)'
;MYRRLSLLVLLCLLLVACGGRGGSPTPTVGSSPDPTSSAGPQASPAPSPTAAASVGQPSPTPTEVASPEPSPTARPSESPAPSPTPTAVASPKPSPTSVPSPTPTRPPGDEQAGCQPARARALYVTSDSGLNLRAEPSTEADILLTMPLGAQVRAICQISVDGESWYKVRYEGHLGYAYANLLTDEEPQPPKPAPTIHVPRGRAASWMDNTILLGMYGRSFGVAPILGRVGLYRNLDDMARDVQRFEAQMRPYIGDKQVRPEIHLIYAMAVPCWGDSDCLSYLDDTGVDIVNTYIKPAQELGWLVVLDTQLGSSNPVEQVQRMIDKGYLKYDNVQVALDPEFHVVPGHDRPGIPVGSIDGSQVNAVQQMLNDYVRREGLPHKKVLIVHQFLESMIQNKDTIRLYPEVDLIIDADGLGAPYIKTFKYNLFTDSSRYPFVRYRGIKLFPEGPSTTEGHFDTPLMTMRQVFGYAPVPGGIRMHVPPDLLIFA
;
A
#
# COMPACT_ATOMS: atom_id res chain seq x y z
N MET A 1 36.63 -11.37 -17.03
CA MET A 1 37.34 -10.79 -15.87
C MET A 1 36.58 -9.56 -15.39
N TYR A 2 35.58 -9.73 -14.52
CA TYR A 2 34.90 -8.62 -13.85
C TYR A 2 34.72 -9.01 -12.39
N ARG A 3 35.20 -8.16 -11.48
CA ARG A 3 35.12 -8.33 -10.04
C ARG A 3 34.69 -6.99 -9.45
N ARG A 4 33.72 -7.07 -8.53
CA ARG A 4 33.26 -6.10 -7.51
C ARG A 4 31.85 -5.56 -7.79
N LEU A 5 30.77 -6.22 -7.35
CA LEU A 5 30.28 -6.58 -6.00
C LEU A 5 29.38 -5.47 -5.43
N SER A 6 28.07 -5.67 -5.59
CA SER A 6 26.97 -4.93 -4.99
C SER A 6 26.98 -5.08 -3.46
N LEU A 7 26.82 -3.97 -2.74
CA LEU A 7 26.81 -3.94 -1.29
C LEU A 7 25.39 -4.20 -0.78
N LEU A 8 25.27 -5.32 -0.07
CA LEU A 8 24.11 -5.81 0.67
C LEU A 8 23.81 -4.90 1.88
N VAL A 9 22.52 -4.70 2.17
CA VAL A 9 22.02 -4.19 3.44
C VAL A 9 22.44 -5.14 4.57
N LEU A 10 23.34 -4.66 5.42
CA LEU A 10 23.78 -5.31 6.64
C LEU A 10 24.04 -4.21 7.67
N LEU A 11 23.14 -4.01 8.63
CA LEU A 11 23.57 -3.55 9.95
C LEU A 11 22.53 -3.86 11.02
N CYS A 12 22.86 -4.83 11.86
CA CYS A 12 22.30 -4.99 13.20
C CYS A 12 23.46 -5.08 14.19
N LEU A 13 23.38 -4.24 15.23
CA LEU A 13 23.98 -4.32 16.57
C LEU A 13 25.52 -4.35 16.74
N LEU A 14 26.02 -3.42 17.59
CA LEU A 14 26.84 -3.76 18.77
C LEU A 14 27.08 -2.57 19.73
N LEU A 15 27.37 -2.96 20.98
CA LEU A 15 27.73 -2.23 22.22
C LEU A 15 26.53 -2.04 23.16
N VAL A 16 26.44 -2.73 24.30
CA VAL A 16 27.44 -2.81 25.38
C VAL A 16 27.33 -4.14 26.16
N ALA A 17 28.47 -4.80 26.41
CA ALA A 17 28.61 -5.73 27.54
C ALA A 17 30.06 -5.75 28.05
N CYS A 18 30.24 -5.41 29.33
CA CYS A 18 31.30 -5.79 30.27
C CYS A 18 30.85 -5.27 31.65
N GLY A 19 30.74 -6.05 32.73
CA GLY A 19 31.03 -7.45 32.97
C GLY A 19 30.56 -7.84 34.40
N GLY A 20 30.65 -9.12 34.73
CA GLY A 20 30.38 -9.62 36.09
C GLY A 20 30.18 -11.13 36.11
N ARG A 21 31.27 -11.89 36.35
CA ARG A 21 31.24 -13.32 36.67
C ARG A 21 30.87 -13.51 38.15
N GLY A 22 30.09 -14.55 38.46
CA GLY A 22 30.26 -15.32 39.70
C GLY A 22 29.01 -15.94 40.32
N GLY A 23 28.82 -17.25 40.11
CA GLY A 23 28.47 -18.21 41.16
C GLY A 23 27.00 -18.43 41.57
N SER A 24 26.41 -19.51 41.07
CA SER A 24 25.39 -20.34 41.77
C SER A 24 26.07 -21.17 42.89
N PRO A 25 25.39 -21.73 43.93
CA PRO A 25 24.06 -22.37 43.85
C PRO A 25 23.09 -22.28 45.08
N THR A 26 21.83 -22.64 44.84
CA THR A 26 20.72 -23.07 45.75
C THR A 26 21.07 -24.36 46.55
N PRO A 27 20.31 -24.86 47.56
CA PRO A 27 18.83 -24.79 47.82
C PRO A 27 18.48 -24.55 49.33
N THR A 28 17.25 -24.49 49.90
CA THR A 28 16.06 -25.38 49.91
C THR A 28 14.94 -24.78 50.80
N VAL A 29 13.66 -25.00 50.43
CA VAL A 29 12.44 -25.34 51.21
C VAL A 29 11.97 -24.52 52.44
N GLY A 30 10.68 -24.11 52.44
CA GLY A 30 9.90 -23.91 53.68
C GLY A 30 8.62 -23.05 53.62
N SER A 31 7.49 -23.68 53.26
CA SER A 31 6.12 -23.56 53.82
C SER A 31 5.44 -22.22 54.18
N SER A 32 4.25 -22.02 53.56
CA SER A 32 3.06 -21.26 54.05
C SER A 32 2.47 -21.86 55.36
N PRO A 33 1.57 -21.19 56.15
CA PRO A 33 0.38 -20.47 55.67
C PRO A 33 -0.09 -19.18 56.41
N ASP A 34 -1.01 -18.47 55.75
CA ASP A 34 -2.01 -17.48 56.23
C ASP A 34 -2.92 -18.01 57.38
N PRO A 35 -3.81 -17.24 58.08
CA PRO A 35 -4.66 -16.15 57.53
C PRO A 35 -5.16 -15.00 58.48
N THR A 36 -6.02 -14.14 57.91
CA THR A 36 -7.13 -13.32 58.49
C THR A 36 -6.88 -11.93 59.08
N SER A 37 -7.52 -10.89 58.51
CA SER A 37 -8.71 -10.22 59.12
C SER A 37 -9.19 -9.01 58.30
N SER A 38 -10.51 -8.90 58.14
CA SER A 38 -11.28 -7.83 57.52
C SER A 38 -11.42 -6.56 58.37
N ALA A 39 -11.64 -5.39 57.75
CA ALA A 39 -12.67 -4.41 58.15
C ALA A 39 -12.79 -3.29 57.10
N GLY A 40 -14.03 -2.93 56.74
CA GLY A 40 -14.38 -1.86 55.80
C GLY A 40 -14.55 -0.46 56.45
N PRO A 41 -15.38 0.44 55.88
CA PRO A 41 -14.92 1.75 55.41
C PRO A 41 -15.40 2.94 56.24
N GLN A 42 -14.76 4.11 56.09
CA GLN A 42 -15.30 5.38 56.58
C GLN A 42 -14.99 6.58 55.67
N ALA A 43 -15.93 7.53 55.71
CA ALA A 43 -16.28 8.50 54.68
C ALA A 43 -15.48 9.83 54.72
N SER A 44 -15.76 10.64 53.69
CA SER A 44 -15.32 12.01 53.39
C SER A 44 -15.42 13.03 54.53
N PRO A 45 -14.87 14.26 54.31
CA PRO A 45 -15.77 15.34 53.88
C PRO A 45 -15.17 16.30 52.82
N ALA A 46 -16.08 16.98 52.10
CA ALA A 46 -15.83 18.17 51.28
C ALA A 46 -15.60 19.43 52.17
N PRO A 47 -15.15 20.57 51.60
CA PRO A 47 -16.12 21.53 51.06
C PRO A 47 -15.68 22.33 49.81
N SER A 48 -16.68 22.85 49.06
CA SER A 48 -16.62 23.96 48.08
C SER A 48 -16.76 25.34 48.81
N PRO A 49 -16.90 26.56 48.19
CA PRO A 49 -17.05 26.92 46.77
C PRO A 49 -16.44 28.29 46.27
N THR A 50 -16.59 28.56 44.96
CA THR A 50 -16.80 29.86 44.23
C THR A 50 -15.79 31.03 44.23
N ALA A 51 -15.36 31.47 43.02
CA ALA A 51 -15.41 32.86 42.45
C ALA A 51 -14.60 32.91 41.12
N ALA A 52 -15.20 33.11 39.95
CA ALA A 52 -15.64 34.36 39.31
C ALA A 52 -14.53 35.24 38.69
N ALA A 53 -14.49 35.21 37.35
CA ALA A 53 -14.09 36.19 36.33
C ALA A 53 -13.09 37.34 36.62
N SER A 54 -12.10 37.48 35.73
CA SER A 54 -11.64 38.81 35.28
C SER A 54 -11.18 38.78 33.81
N VAL A 55 -11.67 39.77 33.08
CA VAL A 55 -11.40 40.09 31.68
C VAL A 55 -10.09 40.88 31.60
N GLY A 56 -9.19 40.49 30.69
CA GLY A 56 -7.98 41.23 30.34
C GLY A 56 -7.82 41.31 28.83
N GLN A 57 -7.79 42.55 28.32
CA GLN A 57 -7.71 42.98 26.92
C GLN A 57 -6.44 42.53 26.16
N PRO A 58 -6.43 42.67 24.81
CA PRO A 58 -5.51 41.97 23.91
C PRO A 58 -4.11 42.57 23.86
N SER A 59 -3.11 41.70 23.73
CA SER A 59 -1.71 42.03 23.47
C SER A 59 -1.48 42.25 21.96
N PRO A 60 -0.52 43.10 21.56
CA PRO A 60 -0.51 43.77 20.26
C PRO A 60 0.00 42.90 19.11
N THR A 61 -0.54 43.19 17.93
CA THR A 61 -0.09 42.80 16.60
C THR A 61 1.43 42.91 16.45
N PRO A 62 2.14 41.86 15.97
CA PRO A 62 3.52 42.04 15.53
C PRO A 62 3.54 42.75 14.17
N THR A 63 4.14 43.93 14.18
CA THR A 63 4.47 44.77 13.02
C THR A 63 5.23 43.98 11.97
N GLU A 64 4.72 44.04 10.74
CA GLU A 64 5.34 43.58 9.50
C GLU A 64 6.66 44.33 9.29
N VAL A 65 7.79 43.64 9.43
CA VAL A 65 9.10 44.17 9.04
C VAL A 65 9.27 43.91 7.56
N ALA A 66 9.24 44.99 6.79
CA ALA A 66 9.52 45.00 5.35
C ALA A 66 10.90 44.37 5.08
N SER A 67 10.89 43.33 4.25
CA SER A 67 12.09 42.72 3.67
C SER A 67 12.60 43.60 2.51
N PRO A 68 13.92 43.83 2.36
CA PRO A 68 14.44 44.68 1.30
C PRO A 68 14.28 44.05 -0.09
N GLU A 69 13.80 44.87 -1.01
CA GLU A 69 13.65 44.64 -2.44
C GLU A 69 14.99 44.24 -3.12
N PRO A 70 15.05 43.14 -3.90
CA PRO A 70 16.21 42.88 -4.75
C PRO A 70 16.16 43.73 -6.02
N SER A 71 17.21 44.54 -6.23
CA SER A 71 17.49 45.24 -7.50
C SER A 71 17.69 44.26 -8.68
N PRO A 72 17.40 44.70 -9.91
CA PRO A 72 17.28 43.83 -11.08
C PRO A 72 18.66 43.35 -11.55
N THR A 73 18.84 42.03 -11.62
CA THR A 73 20.04 41.44 -12.24
C THR A 73 19.78 41.23 -13.73
N ALA A 74 20.80 41.58 -14.51
CA ALA A 74 20.77 41.77 -15.96
C ALA A 74 20.28 40.56 -16.78
N ARG A 75 19.54 40.88 -17.85
CA ARG A 75 19.15 40.04 -18.98
C ARG A 75 20.39 39.42 -19.65
N PRO A 76 20.47 38.09 -19.86
CA PRO A 76 21.40 37.52 -20.81
C PRO A 76 20.94 37.83 -22.24
N SER A 77 21.86 38.38 -23.02
CA SER A 77 21.74 38.70 -24.44
C SER A 77 21.30 37.49 -25.26
N GLU A 78 20.30 37.70 -26.12
CA GLU A 78 19.98 36.81 -27.24
C GLU A 78 21.22 36.63 -28.12
N SER A 79 21.59 35.37 -28.36
CA SER A 79 22.60 34.98 -29.34
C SER A 79 21.95 34.90 -30.73
N PRO A 80 22.58 35.43 -31.79
CA PRO A 80 21.93 35.61 -33.08
C PRO A 80 21.76 34.29 -33.84
N ALA A 81 20.62 34.18 -34.53
CA ALA A 81 20.31 33.14 -35.49
C ALA A 81 21.33 33.10 -36.66
N PRO A 82 21.72 31.91 -37.14
CA PRO A 82 22.45 31.82 -38.41
C PRO A 82 21.50 32.02 -39.59
N SER A 83 21.85 32.97 -40.47
CA SER A 83 21.23 33.22 -41.78
C SER A 83 21.83 32.27 -42.85
N PRO A 84 21.13 31.99 -43.96
CA PRO A 84 21.35 30.83 -44.81
C PRO A 84 22.42 31.06 -45.90
N THR A 85 23.10 29.99 -46.31
CA THR A 85 23.99 29.96 -47.48
C THR A 85 23.53 28.84 -48.45
N PRO A 86 23.86 28.88 -49.75
CA PRO A 86 22.87 28.91 -50.82
C PRO A 86 22.77 27.58 -51.58
N THR A 87 21.62 27.39 -52.19
CA THR A 87 21.31 26.35 -53.17
C THR A 87 22.27 26.39 -54.36
N ALA A 88 22.95 25.27 -54.64
CA ALA A 88 23.62 25.01 -55.90
C ALA A 88 22.84 23.98 -56.73
N VAL A 89 22.76 24.30 -58.01
CA VAL A 89 21.88 23.76 -59.06
C VAL A 89 22.35 22.38 -59.57
N ALA A 90 21.38 21.57 -59.99
CA ALA A 90 21.53 20.24 -60.58
C ALA A 90 22.08 20.26 -62.03
N SER A 91 22.76 19.17 -62.43
CA SER A 91 22.65 18.59 -63.79
C SER A 91 23.31 17.18 -63.90
N PRO A 92 22.91 16.35 -64.89
CA PRO A 92 22.71 14.91 -64.71
C PRO A 92 23.70 14.00 -65.46
N LYS A 93 23.80 12.71 -65.07
CA LYS A 93 24.28 11.61 -65.93
C LYS A 93 23.99 10.21 -65.32
N PRO A 94 24.07 9.10 -66.09
CA PRO A 94 22.95 8.42 -66.72
C PRO A 94 22.64 7.03 -66.10
N SER A 95 21.44 6.51 -66.39
CA SER A 95 21.12 5.06 -66.33
C SER A 95 21.62 4.39 -67.62
N PRO A 96 22.05 3.10 -67.66
CA PRO A 96 21.09 2.00 -67.52
C PRO A 96 21.60 0.64 -66.97
N THR A 97 20.62 -0.22 -66.69
CA THR A 97 20.57 -1.69 -66.82
C THR A 97 20.71 -2.55 -65.56
N SER A 98 19.59 -3.22 -65.29
CA SER A 98 19.30 -4.24 -64.28
C SER A 98 20.05 -5.56 -64.47
N VAL A 99 20.60 -6.09 -63.37
CA VAL A 99 21.07 -7.47 -63.21
C VAL A 99 20.35 -8.05 -61.99
N PRO A 100 19.87 -9.32 -62.01
CA PRO A 100 18.89 -9.81 -61.04
C PRO A 100 19.45 -10.06 -59.65
N SER A 101 18.55 -9.92 -58.67
CA SER A 101 18.72 -10.01 -57.22
C SER A 101 19.20 -11.38 -56.74
N PRO A 102 20.18 -11.47 -55.82
CA PRO A 102 20.28 -12.59 -54.90
C PRO A 102 19.25 -12.44 -53.77
N THR A 103 18.68 -13.57 -53.36
CA THR A 103 17.73 -13.75 -52.27
C THR A 103 18.20 -13.10 -50.96
N PRO A 104 17.37 -12.35 -50.21
CA PRO A 104 17.79 -11.75 -48.96
C PRO A 104 17.97 -12.82 -47.87
N THR A 105 19.23 -13.03 -47.48
CA THR A 105 19.62 -13.75 -46.28
C THR A 105 19.14 -12.97 -45.04
N ARG A 106 18.36 -13.64 -44.18
CA ARG A 106 17.85 -13.15 -42.89
C ARG A 106 19.00 -12.57 -42.03
N PRO A 107 18.90 -11.32 -41.52
CA PRO A 107 19.89 -10.80 -40.57
C PRO A 107 19.84 -11.57 -39.25
N PRO A 108 20.97 -11.73 -38.54
CA PRO A 108 21.01 -12.38 -37.22
C PRO A 108 20.18 -11.57 -36.23
N GLY A 109 19.39 -12.26 -35.40
CA GLY A 109 18.54 -11.61 -34.43
C GLY A 109 19.35 -10.92 -33.33
N ASP A 110 18.92 -9.71 -32.98
CA ASP A 110 19.18 -9.13 -31.67
C ASP A 110 18.49 -10.00 -30.61
N GLU A 111 19.20 -11.01 -30.14
CA GLU A 111 18.86 -11.72 -28.91
C GLU A 111 19.15 -10.77 -27.75
N GLN A 112 18.17 -9.92 -27.42
CA GLN A 112 18.19 -9.12 -26.19
C GLN A 112 18.36 -10.07 -25.00
N ALA A 113 19.47 -9.95 -24.28
CA ALA A 113 19.78 -10.74 -23.10
C ALA A 113 18.61 -10.68 -22.10
N GLY A 114 17.99 -11.83 -21.83
CA GLY A 114 16.86 -11.95 -20.90
C GLY A 114 15.48 -12.07 -21.53
N CYS A 115 15.31 -11.96 -22.85
CA CYS A 115 14.01 -12.15 -23.50
C CYS A 115 13.75 -13.64 -23.82
N GLN A 116 12.85 -14.27 -23.05
CA GLN A 116 12.40 -15.65 -23.28
C GLN A 116 11.28 -15.68 -24.32
N PRO A 117 11.29 -16.58 -25.32
CA PRO A 117 10.20 -16.66 -26.30
C PRO A 117 8.83 -16.77 -25.63
N ALA A 118 7.86 -15.98 -26.11
CA ALA A 118 6.52 -16.02 -25.55
C ALA A 118 5.88 -17.40 -25.82
N ARG A 119 5.30 -18.01 -24.80
CA ARG A 119 4.65 -19.33 -24.91
C ARG A 119 3.44 -19.30 -25.85
N ALA A 120 2.62 -18.26 -25.70
CA ALA A 120 1.50 -17.97 -26.59
C ALA A 120 1.91 -16.92 -27.63
N ARG A 121 1.39 -17.05 -28.86
CA ARG A 121 1.65 -16.08 -29.95
C ARG A 121 0.65 -14.92 -29.96
N ALA A 122 -0.55 -15.16 -29.47
CA ALA A 122 -1.59 -14.16 -29.32
C ALA A 122 -1.90 -14.01 -27.83
N LEU A 123 -1.99 -12.78 -27.37
CA LEU A 123 -2.45 -12.43 -26.02
C LEU A 123 -3.54 -11.36 -26.15
N TYR A 124 -4.36 -11.23 -25.12
CA TYR A 124 -5.48 -10.29 -25.09
C TYR A 124 -5.34 -9.35 -23.90
N VAL A 125 -5.62 -8.07 -24.15
CA VAL A 125 -5.62 -7.03 -23.12
C VAL A 125 -6.78 -7.27 -22.16
N THR A 126 -6.48 -7.41 -20.87
CA THR A 126 -7.48 -7.66 -19.81
C THR A 126 -7.92 -6.39 -19.07
N SER A 127 -7.33 -5.23 -19.40
CA SER A 127 -7.61 -3.97 -18.70
C SER A 127 -8.75 -3.19 -19.36
N ASP A 128 -9.79 -2.86 -18.60
CA ASP A 128 -10.91 -2.00 -19.03
C ASP A 128 -10.46 -0.60 -19.49
N SER A 129 -9.38 -0.06 -18.92
CA SER A 129 -8.77 1.22 -19.33
C SER A 129 -7.86 1.12 -20.56
N GLY A 130 -7.70 -0.09 -21.10
CA GLY A 130 -6.65 -0.42 -22.05
C GLY A 130 -5.27 -0.56 -21.41
N LEU A 131 -4.31 -1.02 -22.20
CA LEU A 131 -2.94 -1.33 -21.83
C LEU A 131 -1.96 -0.53 -22.66
N ASN A 132 -1.11 0.26 -22.00
CA ASN A 132 -0.06 1.01 -22.69
C ASN A 132 0.98 0.08 -23.32
N LEU A 133 1.28 0.37 -24.59
CA LEU A 133 2.43 -0.14 -25.31
C LEU A 133 3.57 0.86 -25.16
N ARG A 134 4.67 0.45 -24.53
CA ARG A 134 5.79 1.33 -24.18
C ARG A 134 7.03 1.07 -25.02
N ALA A 135 7.90 2.09 -25.13
CA ALA A 135 9.15 1.99 -25.86
C ALA A 135 10.15 0.99 -25.22
N GLU A 136 10.17 0.92 -23.89
CA GLU A 136 11.03 0.04 -23.09
C GLU A 136 10.20 -0.72 -22.03
N PRO A 137 10.69 -1.85 -21.48
CA PRO A 137 10.02 -2.61 -20.43
C PRO A 137 10.12 -1.91 -19.06
N SER A 138 9.61 -0.69 -18.99
CA SER A 138 9.60 0.16 -17.79
C SER A 138 8.35 1.03 -17.78
N THR A 139 7.80 1.31 -16.61
CA THR A 139 6.64 2.22 -16.46
C THR A 139 6.98 3.69 -16.69
N GLU A 140 8.27 4.05 -16.65
CA GLU A 140 8.75 5.41 -16.91
C GLU A 140 9.03 5.66 -18.40
N ALA A 141 9.05 4.59 -19.20
CA ALA A 141 9.30 4.68 -20.63
C ALA A 141 8.15 5.33 -21.39
N ASP A 142 8.49 5.99 -22.50
CA ASP A 142 7.51 6.64 -23.37
C ASP A 142 6.38 5.69 -23.79
N ILE A 143 5.16 6.20 -23.73
CA ILE A 143 3.97 5.48 -24.19
C ILE A 143 3.83 5.71 -25.69
N LEU A 144 3.91 4.63 -26.46
CA LEU A 144 3.71 4.65 -27.90
C LEU A 144 2.22 4.78 -28.25
N LEU A 145 1.38 3.98 -27.58
CA LEU A 145 -0.07 4.00 -27.68
C LEU A 145 -0.73 3.26 -26.50
N THR A 146 -2.05 3.31 -26.42
CA THR A 146 -2.87 2.51 -25.49
C THR A 146 -3.73 1.52 -26.27
N MET A 147 -3.60 0.24 -25.96
CA MET A 147 -4.34 -0.87 -26.58
C MET A 147 -5.66 -1.08 -25.82
N PRO A 148 -6.84 -1.08 -26.45
CA PRO A 148 -8.12 -1.17 -25.74
C PRO A 148 -8.35 -2.53 -25.06
N LEU A 149 -9.31 -2.61 -24.13
CA LEU A 149 -9.78 -3.89 -23.57
C LEU A 149 -10.10 -4.89 -24.68
N GLY A 150 -9.65 -6.14 -24.49
CA GLY A 150 -9.87 -7.22 -25.45
C GLY A 150 -9.03 -7.12 -26.71
N ALA A 151 -8.18 -6.09 -26.85
CA ALA A 151 -7.25 -5.99 -27.97
C ALA A 151 -6.35 -7.22 -28.03
N GLN A 152 -6.33 -7.88 -29.19
CA GLN A 152 -5.41 -8.97 -29.46
C GLN A 152 -4.04 -8.40 -29.85
N VAL A 153 -3.01 -8.83 -29.16
CA VAL A 153 -1.62 -8.47 -29.41
C VAL A 153 -0.82 -9.70 -29.81
N ARG A 154 0.18 -9.51 -30.69
CA ARG A 154 1.11 -10.58 -31.02
C ARG A 154 2.29 -10.57 -30.07
N ALA A 155 2.39 -11.56 -29.19
CA ALA A 155 3.52 -11.70 -28.29
C ALA A 155 4.75 -12.25 -29.01
N ILE A 156 5.92 -11.67 -28.71
CA ILE A 156 7.21 -12.04 -29.30
C ILE A 156 8.06 -12.75 -28.25
N CYS A 157 8.34 -12.06 -27.15
CA CYS A 157 9.08 -12.61 -26.03
C CYS A 157 8.67 -11.94 -24.73
N GLN A 158 8.94 -12.61 -23.63
CA GLN A 158 8.71 -12.17 -22.27
C GLN A 158 10.05 -11.83 -21.63
N ILE A 159 10.10 -10.73 -20.90
CA ILE A 159 11.28 -10.28 -20.16
C ILE A 159 10.85 -9.90 -18.75
N SER A 160 11.71 -10.18 -17.77
CA SER A 160 11.53 -9.70 -16.41
C SER A 160 12.57 -8.63 -16.09
N VAL A 161 12.11 -7.47 -15.63
CA VAL A 161 12.94 -6.30 -15.25
C VAL A 161 12.50 -5.89 -13.86
N ASP A 162 13.44 -5.83 -12.90
CA ASP A 162 13.19 -5.41 -11.52
C ASP A 162 12.02 -6.12 -10.82
N GLY A 163 11.86 -7.41 -11.07
CA GLY A 163 10.78 -8.24 -10.50
C GLY A 163 9.44 -8.12 -11.24
N GLU A 164 9.34 -7.23 -12.23
CA GLU A 164 8.16 -7.05 -13.05
C GLU A 164 8.29 -7.76 -14.39
N SER A 165 7.22 -8.40 -14.85
CA SER A 165 7.22 -9.12 -16.12
C SER A 165 6.54 -8.33 -17.23
N TRP A 166 7.16 -8.31 -18.40
CA TRP A 166 6.73 -7.59 -19.59
C TRP A 166 6.74 -8.51 -20.81
N TYR A 167 5.79 -8.34 -21.71
CA TYR A 167 5.86 -8.90 -23.06
C TYR A 167 6.32 -7.83 -24.04
N LYS A 168 7.31 -8.18 -24.87
CA LYS A 168 7.51 -7.49 -26.15
C LYS A 168 6.40 -7.95 -27.08
N VAL A 169 5.54 -7.03 -27.51
CA VAL A 169 4.37 -7.33 -28.33
C VAL A 169 4.34 -6.45 -29.57
N ARG A 170 3.63 -6.94 -30.58
CA ARG A 170 3.26 -6.15 -31.76
C ARG A 170 1.75 -5.94 -31.77
N TYR A 171 1.33 -4.68 -31.88
CA TYR A 171 -0.07 -4.26 -31.97
C TYR A 171 -0.20 -3.14 -33.01
N GLU A 172 -1.12 -3.29 -33.97
CA GLU A 172 -1.37 -2.32 -35.04
C GLU A 172 -0.09 -1.77 -35.70
N GLY A 173 0.86 -2.65 -36.00
CA GLY A 173 2.14 -2.30 -36.62
C GLY A 173 3.22 -1.79 -35.66
N HIS A 174 2.86 -1.33 -34.47
CA HIS A 174 3.78 -0.86 -33.44
C HIS A 174 4.42 -2.02 -32.70
N LEU A 175 5.71 -1.88 -32.38
CA LEU A 175 6.48 -2.83 -31.59
C LEU A 175 6.87 -2.14 -30.28
N GLY A 176 6.53 -2.75 -29.15
CA GLY A 176 6.84 -2.20 -27.84
C GLY A 176 6.67 -3.22 -26.73
N TYR A 177 6.70 -2.75 -25.49
CA TYR A 177 6.59 -3.56 -24.28
C TYR A 177 5.26 -3.29 -23.57
N ALA A 178 4.60 -4.35 -23.16
CA ALA A 178 3.31 -4.32 -22.47
C ALA A 178 3.42 -5.15 -21.19
N TYR A 179 2.81 -4.67 -20.11
CA TYR A 179 2.89 -5.32 -18.80
C TYR A 179 2.25 -6.71 -18.85
N ALA A 180 2.99 -7.75 -18.43
CA ALA A 180 2.57 -9.13 -18.67
C ALA A 180 1.32 -9.53 -17.88
N ASN A 181 1.13 -8.96 -16.68
CA ASN A 181 -0.04 -9.25 -15.84
C ASN A 181 -1.37 -8.75 -16.45
N LEU A 182 -1.30 -8.02 -17.56
CA LEU A 182 -2.45 -7.49 -18.29
C LEU A 182 -2.72 -8.16 -19.62
N LEU A 183 -2.02 -9.25 -19.86
CA LEU A 183 -2.13 -10.04 -21.04
C LEU A 183 -2.47 -11.46 -20.63
N THR A 184 -3.48 -12.01 -21.28
CA THR A 184 -3.88 -13.41 -21.12
C THR A 184 -3.86 -14.10 -22.48
N ASP A 185 -3.54 -15.39 -22.52
CA ASP A 185 -3.73 -16.21 -23.71
C ASP A 185 -5.18 -16.72 -23.86
N GLU A 186 -6.03 -16.46 -22.87
CA GLU A 186 -7.46 -16.72 -22.93
C GLU A 186 -8.20 -15.66 -23.74
N GLU A 187 -8.92 -16.09 -24.78
CA GLU A 187 -9.73 -15.18 -25.57
C GLU A 187 -10.87 -14.56 -24.72
N PRO A 188 -11.09 -13.23 -24.80
CA PRO A 188 -12.08 -12.54 -23.99
C PRO A 188 -13.45 -13.19 -24.15
N GLN A 189 -13.93 -13.80 -23.07
CA GLN A 189 -15.30 -14.28 -23.01
C GLN A 189 -16.23 -13.07 -22.79
N PRO A 190 -17.47 -13.09 -23.32
CA PRO A 190 -18.45 -12.06 -22.99
C PRO A 190 -18.58 -11.94 -21.46
N PRO A 191 -18.76 -10.71 -20.92
CA PRO A 191 -18.73 -10.48 -19.48
C PRO A 191 -19.72 -11.41 -18.79
N LYS A 192 -19.20 -12.29 -17.93
CA LYS A 192 -20.05 -13.14 -17.09
C LYS A 192 -20.92 -12.18 -16.27
N PRO A 193 -22.26 -12.36 -16.24
CA PRO A 193 -23.13 -11.51 -15.45
C PRO A 193 -22.58 -11.46 -14.02
N ALA A 194 -22.33 -10.24 -13.52
CA ALA A 194 -21.87 -10.07 -12.14
C ALA A 194 -22.84 -10.84 -11.24
N PRO A 195 -22.34 -11.74 -10.37
CA PRO A 195 -23.23 -12.50 -9.50
C PRO A 195 -24.03 -11.50 -8.67
N THR A 196 -25.33 -11.73 -8.55
CA THR A 196 -26.17 -10.90 -7.67
C THR A 196 -25.61 -11.02 -6.25
N ILE A 197 -24.99 -9.95 -5.76
CA ILE A 197 -24.42 -9.92 -4.42
C ILE A 197 -25.56 -9.94 -3.41
N HIS A 198 -25.85 -11.10 -2.84
CA HIS A 198 -26.73 -11.21 -1.68
C HIS A 198 -25.87 -11.12 -0.43
N VAL A 199 -25.59 -9.90 0.04
CA VAL A 199 -25.03 -9.73 1.40
C VAL A 199 -26.21 -9.87 2.35
N PRO A 200 -26.25 -10.90 3.22
CA PRO A 200 -27.28 -10.95 4.25
C PRO A 200 -27.12 -9.70 5.12
N ARG A 201 -28.21 -8.99 5.42
CA ARG A 201 -28.15 -7.83 6.33
C ARG A 201 -27.56 -8.30 7.66
N GLY A 202 -26.40 -7.76 8.01
CA GLY A 202 -25.80 -7.91 9.33
C GLY A 202 -26.64 -7.20 10.39
N ARG A 203 -26.44 -7.58 11.64
CA ARG A 203 -27.07 -6.90 12.79
C ARG A 203 -26.29 -5.64 13.16
N ALA A 204 -24.97 -5.68 13.00
CA ALA A 204 -24.08 -4.60 13.38
C ALA A 204 -24.04 -3.53 12.28
N ALA A 205 -23.91 -2.26 12.69
CA ALA A 205 -23.78 -1.14 11.76
C ALA A 205 -22.41 -1.18 11.07
N SER A 206 -22.33 -0.71 9.82
CA SER A 206 -21.06 -0.64 9.09
C SER A 206 -20.34 0.66 9.43
N TRP A 207 -19.02 0.58 9.69
CA TRP A 207 -18.16 1.77 9.77
C TRP A 207 -18.01 2.48 8.43
N MET A 208 -18.30 1.78 7.33
CA MET A 208 -18.14 2.26 5.96
C MET A 208 -19.39 2.96 5.42
N ASP A 209 -20.51 2.93 6.15
CA ASP A 209 -21.72 3.63 5.73
C ASP A 209 -21.49 5.15 5.72
N ASN A 210 -21.67 5.75 4.54
CA ASN A 210 -21.42 7.17 4.25
C ASN A 210 -20.05 7.69 4.77
N THR A 211 -19.02 6.84 4.72
CA THR A 211 -17.69 7.15 5.31
C THR A 211 -16.57 6.81 4.32
N ILE A 212 -15.48 7.58 4.37
CA ILE A 212 -14.17 7.22 3.82
C ILE A 212 -13.19 7.11 4.98
N LEU A 213 -12.45 6.01 5.04
CA LEU A 213 -11.39 5.82 6.01
C LEU A 213 -10.11 6.55 5.57
N LEU A 214 -9.46 7.24 6.51
CA LEU A 214 -8.18 7.92 6.29
C LEU A 214 -7.12 7.35 7.25
N GLY A 215 -6.24 6.52 6.72
CA GLY A 215 -5.24 5.80 7.49
C GLY A 215 -3.89 6.50 7.56
N MET A 216 -3.27 6.47 8.74
CA MET A 216 -1.85 6.77 8.91
C MET A 216 -1.13 5.47 9.23
N TYR A 217 -0.29 4.99 8.31
CA TYR A 217 0.39 3.71 8.46
C TYR A 217 1.71 3.83 9.21
N GLY A 218 1.99 2.84 10.06
CA GLY A 218 3.32 2.59 10.58
C GLY A 218 3.35 2.07 12.01
N ARG A 219 4.47 2.30 12.70
CA ARG A 219 4.72 1.74 14.04
C ARG A 219 5.33 2.77 14.99
N SER A 220 5.01 2.64 16.27
CA SER A 220 5.69 3.30 17.40
C SER A 220 5.96 4.81 17.23
N PHE A 221 5.07 5.64 17.75
CA PHE A 221 5.23 7.10 17.79
C PHE A 221 6.65 7.54 18.18
N GLY A 222 7.28 8.32 17.31
CA GLY A 222 8.58 8.97 17.53
C GLY A 222 9.80 8.05 17.59
N VAL A 223 9.62 6.73 17.42
CA VAL A 223 10.70 5.74 17.60
C VAL A 223 11.02 4.99 16.31
N ALA A 224 10.04 4.77 15.44
CA ALA A 224 10.24 3.99 14.22
C ALA A 224 9.84 4.76 12.94
N PRO A 225 10.46 5.92 12.65
CA PRO A 225 10.10 6.75 11.50
C PRO A 225 10.35 6.09 10.13
N ILE A 226 11.16 5.02 10.09
CA ILE A 226 11.41 4.23 8.87
C ILE A 226 10.26 3.26 8.58
N LEU A 227 9.48 2.90 9.61
CA LEU A 227 8.39 1.92 9.52
C LEU A 227 7.05 2.59 9.24
N GLY A 228 7.06 3.77 8.62
CA GLY A 228 5.88 4.51 8.20
C GLY A 228 5.57 5.74 9.05
N ARG A 229 4.64 6.54 8.54
CA ARG A 229 4.23 7.86 9.02
C ARG A 229 3.89 7.92 10.51
N VAL A 230 3.29 6.87 11.08
CA VAL A 230 3.03 6.80 12.54
C VAL A 230 4.29 7.06 13.35
N GLY A 231 5.44 6.54 12.90
CA GLY A 231 6.73 6.72 13.58
C GLY A 231 7.31 8.14 13.47
N LEU A 232 6.80 8.97 12.56
CA LEU A 232 7.19 10.38 12.44
C LEU A 232 6.51 11.27 13.49
N TYR A 233 5.35 10.85 14.01
CA TYR A 233 4.60 11.63 14.99
C TYR A 233 5.08 11.34 16.41
N ARG A 234 5.17 12.38 17.23
CA ARG A 234 5.54 12.21 18.64
C ARG A 234 4.45 11.54 19.48
N ASN A 235 3.20 11.74 19.09
CA ASN A 235 2.00 11.21 19.75
C ASN A 235 0.77 11.42 18.85
N LEU A 236 -0.41 11.02 19.36
CA LEU A 236 -1.68 11.13 18.64
C LEU A 236 -2.07 12.59 18.31
N ASP A 237 -1.77 13.56 19.16
CA ASP A 237 -2.09 14.98 18.90
C ASP A 237 -1.31 15.54 17.71
N ASP A 238 -0.05 15.12 17.56
CA ASP A 238 0.80 15.47 16.43
C ASP A 238 0.25 14.88 15.13
N MET A 239 -0.16 13.61 15.19
CA MET A 239 -0.83 12.92 14.07
C MET A 239 -2.16 13.57 13.69
N ALA A 240 -2.96 14.01 14.67
CA ALA A 240 -4.25 14.69 14.43
C ALA A 240 -4.13 15.96 13.60
N ARG A 241 -3.03 16.71 13.73
CA ARG A 241 -2.79 17.91 12.91
C ARG A 241 -2.56 17.56 11.46
N ASP A 242 -1.88 16.45 11.17
CA ASP A 242 -1.61 16.04 9.79
C ASP A 242 -2.84 15.36 9.15
N VAL A 243 -3.58 14.57 9.93
CA VAL A 243 -4.88 14.03 9.53
C VAL A 243 -5.83 15.15 9.10
N GLN A 244 -5.94 16.25 9.86
CA GLN A 244 -6.78 17.40 9.48
C GLN A 244 -6.37 18.01 8.13
N ARG A 245 -5.07 18.02 7.80
CA ARG A 245 -4.57 18.54 6.51
C ARG A 245 -4.98 17.63 5.36
N PHE A 246 -4.82 16.32 5.50
CA PHE A 246 -5.25 15.36 4.47
C PHE A 246 -6.77 15.36 4.31
N GLU A 247 -7.50 15.40 5.42
CA GLU A 247 -8.95 15.49 5.44
C GLU A 247 -9.46 16.71 4.66
N ALA A 248 -8.81 17.88 4.82
CA ALA A 248 -9.13 19.09 4.08
C ALA A 248 -8.86 18.94 2.56
N GLN A 249 -7.79 18.24 2.18
CA GLN A 249 -7.47 17.96 0.77
C GLN A 249 -8.45 16.99 0.12
N MET A 250 -8.99 16.03 0.88
CA MET A 250 -9.97 15.06 0.40
C MET A 250 -11.36 15.68 0.25
N ARG A 251 -11.76 16.60 1.14
CA ARG A 251 -13.12 17.15 1.25
C ARG A 251 -13.81 17.50 -0.08
N PRO A 252 -13.13 18.15 -1.06
CA PRO A 252 -13.77 18.52 -2.32
C PRO A 252 -14.20 17.34 -3.21
N TYR A 253 -13.73 16.12 -2.92
CA TYR A 253 -13.85 14.96 -3.81
C TYR A 253 -14.75 13.85 -3.27
N ILE A 254 -15.13 13.92 -1.99
CA ILE A 254 -15.79 12.82 -1.27
C ILE A 254 -17.32 12.99 -1.15
N GLY A 255 -17.87 14.10 -1.66
CA GLY A 255 -19.30 14.41 -1.56
C GLY A 255 -19.76 14.56 -0.11
N ASP A 256 -20.90 13.94 0.21
CA ASP A 256 -21.50 13.97 1.55
C ASP A 256 -20.90 12.93 2.52
N LYS A 257 -19.91 12.14 2.06
CA LYS A 257 -19.24 11.16 2.92
C LYS A 257 -18.43 11.87 4.01
N GLN A 258 -18.41 11.28 5.19
CA GLN A 258 -17.55 11.72 6.30
C GLN A 258 -16.17 11.09 6.17
N VAL A 259 -15.13 11.78 6.65
CA VAL A 259 -13.80 11.18 6.81
C VAL A 259 -13.71 10.61 8.22
N ARG A 260 -13.33 9.34 8.34
CA ARG A 260 -13.06 8.69 9.63
C ARG A 260 -11.59 8.31 9.69
N PRO A 261 -10.78 9.01 10.49
CA PRO A 261 -9.37 8.69 10.60
C PRO A 261 -9.14 7.35 11.30
N GLU A 262 -8.03 6.71 10.94
CA GLU A 262 -7.59 5.47 11.56
C GLU A 262 -6.06 5.43 11.73
N ILE A 263 -5.62 4.78 12.82
CA ILE A 263 -4.21 4.46 13.05
C ILE A 263 -3.95 3.08 12.45
N HIS A 264 -3.19 3.03 11.36
CA HIS A 264 -2.90 1.79 10.66
C HIS A 264 -1.61 1.20 11.22
N LEU A 265 -1.74 0.53 12.36
CA LEU A 265 -0.65 0.21 13.24
C LEU A 265 -0.06 -1.15 12.88
N ILE A 266 1.24 -1.18 12.53
CA ILE A 266 2.01 -2.43 12.39
C ILE A 266 2.06 -3.10 13.76
N TYR A 267 1.15 -4.04 14.00
CA TYR A 267 1.04 -4.79 15.24
C TYR A 267 2.06 -5.93 15.26
N ALA A 268 2.03 -6.78 14.24
CA ALA A 268 2.99 -7.87 14.07
C ALA A 268 3.91 -7.54 12.89
N MET A 269 5.13 -7.14 13.21
CA MET A 269 6.14 -6.76 12.21
C MET A 269 6.96 -7.99 11.82
N ALA A 270 7.13 -8.21 10.52
CA ALA A 270 8.00 -9.24 10.01
C ALA A 270 9.47 -8.95 10.38
N VAL A 271 10.14 -9.98 10.88
CA VAL A 271 11.56 -9.97 11.21
C VAL A 271 12.21 -11.22 10.60
N PRO A 272 13.56 -11.28 10.48
CA PRO A 272 14.20 -12.52 10.06
C PRO A 272 13.77 -13.69 10.95
N CYS A 273 13.55 -14.85 10.33
CA CYS A 273 13.19 -16.07 11.04
C CYS A 273 14.37 -16.57 11.89
N TRP A 274 14.15 -16.87 13.17
CA TRP A 274 15.17 -17.44 14.05
C TRP A 274 14.63 -18.65 14.81
N GLY A 275 15.22 -19.82 14.56
CA GLY A 275 14.75 -21.08 15.18
C GLY A 275 13.28 -21.34 14.84
N ASP A 276 12.50 -21.70 15.86
CA ASP A 276 11.08 -22.05 15.73
C ASP A 276 10.13 -20.83 15.86
N SER A 277 10.64 -19.60 15.74
CA SER A 277 9.81 -18.39 15.79
C SER A 277 8.88 -18.27 14.58
N ASP A 278 7.77 -17.55 14.73
CA ASP A 278 6.85 -17.17 13.66
C ASP A 278 7.38 -16.04 12.75
N CYS A 279 8.66 -15.68 12.88
CA CYS A 279 9.29 -14.57 12.16
C CYS A 279 8.61 -13.22 12.40
N LEU A 280 7.97 -13.03 13.56
CA LEU A 280 7.27 -11.80 13.92
C LEU A 280 7.82 -11.16 15.20
N SER A 281 7.80 -9.83 15.23
CA SER A 281 7.97 -9.01 16.42
C SER A 281 6.66 -8.28 16.71
N TYR A 282 5.96 -8.73 17.75
CA TYR A 282 4.70 -8.11 18.19
C TYR A 282 4.97 -6.82 18.99
N LEU A 283 4.16 -5.79 18.75
CA LEU A 283 4.34 -4.49 19.39
C LEU A 283 4.12 -4.54 20.91
N ASP A 284 3.18 -5.37 21.38
CA ASP A 284 2.93 -5.54 22.81
C ASP A 284 4.06 -6.29 23.53
N ASP A 285 4.80 -7.13 22.82
CA ASP A 285 5.96 -7.84 23.36
C ASP A 285 7.18 -6.91 23.51
N THR A 286 7.14 -5.68 22.96
CA THR A 286 8.17 -4.64 23.18
C THR A 286 7.88 -3.75 24.39
N GLY A 287 6.88 -4.08 25.21
CA GLY A 287 6.49 -3.31 26.40
C GLY A 287 5.58 -2.12 26.11
N VAL A 288 5.09 -1.97 24.87
CA VAL A 288 4.13 -0.93 24.52
C VAL A 288 2.73 -1.33 24.97
N ASP A 289 2.10 -0.49 25.77
CA ASP A 289 0.69 -0.63 26.14
C ASP A 289 -0.20 -0.13 25.00
N ILE A 290 -0.55 -1.03 24.08
CA ILE A 290 -1.34 -0.72 22.88
C ILE A 290 -2.70 -0.11 23.26
N VAL A 291 -3.31 -0.59 24.35
CA VAL A 291 -4.63 -0.14 24.78
C VAL A 291 -4.62 1.33 25.18
N ASN A 292 -3.69 1.70 26.06
CA ASN A 292 -3.65 3.06 26.60
C ASN A 292 -2.87 4.04 25.70
N THR A 293 -2.07 3.54 24.76
CA THR A 293 -1.30 4.39 23.83
C THR A 293 -2.05 4.67 22.53
N TYR A 294 -2.78 3.69 21.99
CA TYR A 294 -3.45 3.83 20.68
C TYR A 294 -4.97 3.68 20.78
N ILE A 295 -5.45 2.58 21.37
CA ILE A 295 -6.87 2.19 21.25
C ILE A 295 -7.82 3.19 21.92
N LYS A 296 -7.64 3.45 23.22
CA LYS A 296 -8.53 4.36 23.96
C LYS A 296 -8.38 5.82 23.50
N PRO A 297 -7.17 6.37 23.30
CA PRO A 297 -7.03 7.73 22.78
C PRO A 297 -7.68 7.90 21.40
N ALA A 298 -7.52 6.93 20.48
CA ALA A 298 -8.22 6.95 19.20
C ALA A 298 -9.75 6.88 19.38
N GLN A 299 -10.23 6.04 20.30
CA GLN A 299 -11.66 5.91 20.60
C GLN A 299 -12.27 7.23 21.08
N GLU A 300 -11.57 7.98 21.92
CA GLU A 300 -12.00 9.30 22.42
C GLU A 300 -12.16 10.33 21.29
N LEU A 301 -11.34 10.21 20.23
CA LEU A 301 -11.46 11.03 19.01
C LEU A 301 -12.47 10.49 17.99
N GLY A 302 -13.10 9.34 18.26
CA GLY A 302 -13.98 8.64 17.30
C GLY A 302 -13.23 7.97 16.14
N TRP A 303 -11.91 7.77 16.29
CA TRP A 303 -11.03 7.17 15.31
C TRP A 303 -10.96 5.65 15.48
N LEU A 304 -10.55 4.98 14.40
CA LEU A 304 -10.29 3.54 14.42
C LEU A 304 -8.80 3.25 14.66
N VAL A 305 -8.50 2.02 15.08
CA VAL A 305 -7.15 1.46 15.09
C VAL A 305 -7.17 0.17 14.31
N VAL A 306 -6.43 0.09 13.21
CA VAL A 306 -6.26 -1.14 12.45
C VAL A 306 -5.00 -1.83 12.97
N LEU A 307 -5.12 -3.08 13.41
CA LEU A 307 -3.97 -3.91 13.74
C LEU A 307 -3.53 -4.66 12.48
N ASP A 308 -2.41 -4.24 11.92
CA ASP A 308 -1.78 -4.83 10.76
C ASP A 308 -0.83 -5.98 11.18
N THR A 309 -0.95 -7.12 10.50
CA THR A 309 -0.02 -8.22 10.62
C THR A 309 0.66 -8.54 9.29
N GLN A 310 2.00 -8.50 9.32
CA GLN A 310 2.88 -8.91 8.23
C GLN A 310 3.05 -10.45 8.14
N LEU A 311 2.25 -11.21 8.90
CA LEU A 311 2.11 -12.68 8.85
C LEU A 311 3.36 -13.52 9.18
N GLY A 312 4.58 -13.15 8.77
CA GLY A 312 5.79 -13.93 8.99
C GLY A 312 5.59 -15.37 8.51
N SER A 313 5.99 -16.37 9.29
CA SER A 313 5.65 -17.78 9.04
C SER A 313 4.36 -18.25 9.74
N SER A 314 3.65 -17.35 10.42
CA SER A 314 2.29 -17.62 10.92
C SER A 314 1.27 -17.53 9.78
N ASN A 315 0.01 -17.83 10.07
CA ASN A 315 -1.08 -17.73 9.10
C ASN A 315 -2.16 -16.71 9.54
N PRO A 316 -3.00 -16.22 8.61
CA PRO A 316 -3.99 -15.19 8.92
C PRO A 316 -4.93 -15.51 10.09
N VAL A 317 -5.36 -16.77 10.22
CA VAL A 317 -6.32 -17.20 11.25
C VAL A 317 -5.68 -17.13 12.63
N GLU A 318 -4.44 -17.60 12.77
CA GLU A 318 -3.68 -17.53 14.04
C GLU A 318 -3.43 -16.08 14.47
N GLN A 319 -3.07 -15.21 13.52
CA GLN A 319 -2.81 -13.81 13.82
C GLN A 319 -4.07 -13.10 14.33
N VAL A 320 -5.23 -13.31 13.69
CA VAL A 320 -6.49 -12.74 14.17
C VAL A 320 -6.93 -13.36 15.50
N GLN A 321 -6.74 -14.68 15.68
CA GLN A 321 -7.03 -15.34 16.95
C GLN A 321 -6.20 -14.75 18.08
N ARG A 322 -4.90 -14.46 17.86
CA ARG A 322 -4.06 -13.77 18.85
C ARG A 322 -4.63 -12.40 19.23
N MET A 323 -5.09 -11.61 18.27
CA MET A 323 -5.71 -10.30 18.54
C MET A 323 -7.00 -10.42 19.38
N ILE A 324 -7.77 -11.49 19.17
CA ILE A 324 -8.94 -11.85 19.99
C ILE A 324 -8.50 -12.22 21.41
N ASP A 325 -7.52 -13.11 21.56
CA ASP A 325 -7.06 -13.64 22.84
C ASP A 325 -6.41 -12.56 23.72
N LYS A 326 -5.69 -11.62 23.09
CA LYS A 326 -5.16 -10.41 23.76
C LYS A 326 -6.27 -9.43 24.15
N GLY A 327 -7.50 -9.65 23.69
CA GLY A 327 -8.65 -8.83 24.01
C GLY A 327 -8.64 -7.47 23.32
N TYR A 328 -7.92 -7.31 22.21
CA TYR A 328 -7.92 -6.06 21.44
C TYR A 328 -9.19 -5.91 20.61
N LEU A 329 -9.71 -6.99 20.03
CA LEU A 329 -10.88 -6.90 19.15
C LEU A 329 -12.20 -6.63 19.89
N LYS A 330 -12.23 -6.71 21.23
CA LYS A 330 -13.39 -6.33 22.05
C LYS A 330 -13.68 -4.83 21.97
N TYR A 331 -12.67 -4.02 21.66
CA TYR A 331 -12.84 -2.61 21.43
C TYR A 331 -13.46 -2.41 20.05
N ASP A 332 -14.59 -1.72 20.03
CA ASP A 332 -15.40 -1.55 18.83
C ASP A 332 -14.63 -0.82 17.70
N ASN A 333 -13.75 0.11 18.08
CA ASN A 333 -12.92 0.87 17.16
C ASN A 333 -11.67 0.12 16.66
N VAL A 334 -11.43 -1.13 17.06
CA VAL A 334 -10.27 -1.91 16.61
C VAL A 334 -10.64 -2.83 15.44
N GLN A 335 -9.86 -2.74 14.36
CA GLN A 335 -10.03 -3.46 13.08
C GLN A 335 -8.79 -4.28 12.75
N VAL A 336 -8.82 -5.05 11.65
CA VAL A 336 -7.74 -5.96 11.27
C VAL A 336 -7.25 -5.69 9.85
N ALA A 337 -5.93 -5.68 9.65
CA ALA A 337 -5.30 -5.76 8.34
C ALA A 337 -4.41 -7.00 8.22
N LEU A 338 -4.41 -7.60 7.04
CA LEU A 338 -3.50 -8.68 6.65
C LEU A 338 -2.57 -8.14 5.59
N ASP A 339 -1.27 -8.38 5.75
CA ASP A 339 -0.23 -8.04 4.78
C ASP A 339 0.45 -9.31 4.24
N PRO A 340 -0.08 -9.88 3.15
CA PRO A 340 0.45 -11.09 2.52
C PRO A 340 1.88 -10.95 1.98
N GLU A 341 2.39 -9.74 1.80
CA GLU A 341 3.73 -9.51 1.24
C GLU A 341 4.78 -10.28 2.00
N PHE A 342 4.64 -10.29 3.32
CA PHE A 342 5.61 -10.80 4.26
C PHE A 342 5.33 -12.24 4.70
N HIS A 343 4.28 -12.88 4.16
CA HIS A 343 3.95 -14.26 4.49
C HIS A 343 4.96 -15.26 3.90
N VAL A 344 5.55 -16.07 4.78
CA VAL A 344 6.50 -17.12 4.47
C VAL A 344 5.73 -18.41 4.16
N VAL A 345 5.33 -18.56 2.90
CA VAL A 345 4.67 -19.77 2.41
C VAL A 345 5.65 -20.94 2.23
N PRO A 346 5.19 -22.20 2.14
CA PRO A 346 6.07 -23.35 1.95
C PRO A 346 7.05 -23.17 0.78
N GLY A 347 8.35 -23.30 1.07
CA GLY A 347 9.44 -23.08 0.12
C GLY A 347 10.06 -21.68 0.15
N HIS A 348 9.54 -20.77 0.98
CA HIS A 348 10.18 -19.49 1.30
C HIS A 348 10.87 -19.60 2.66
N ASP A 349 11.98 -18.87 2.82
CA ASP A 349 12.76 -18.86 4.07
C ASP A 349 12.77 -17.48 4.75
N ARG A 350 12.24 -16.44 4.09
CA ARG A 350 12.31 -15.05 4.55
C ARG A 350 11.02 -14.29 4.22
N PRO A 351 10.50 -13.48 5.15
CA PRO A 351 9.42 -12.54 4.86
C PRO A 351 9.78 -11.58 3.72
N GLY A 352 8.84 -11.32 2.81
CA GLY A 352 8.97 -10.34 1.73
C GLY A 352 9.83 -10.77 0.55
N ILE A 353 10.64 -11.83 0.68
CA ILE A 353 11.57 -12.28 -0.38
C ILE A 353 11.64 -13.82 -0.45
N PRO A 354 10.98 -14.45 -1.43
CA PRO A 354 10.05 -13.85 -2.40
C PRO A 354 8.77 -13.29 -1.73
N VAL A 355 8.06 -12.42 -2.45
CA VAL A 355 6.77 -11.88 -2.00
C VAL A 355 5.81 -13.03 -1.66
N GLY A 356 5.22 -12.95 -0.47
CA GLY A 356 4.29 -13.94 0.04
C GLY A 356 2.93 -13.92 -0.64
N SER A 357 2.07 -14.84 -0.20
CA SER A 357 0.69 -14.91 -0.67
C SER A 357 -0.22 -15.57 0.35
N ILE A 358 -1.51 -15.25 0.29
CA ILE A 358 -2.57 -15.96 1.00
C ILE A 358 -3.60 -16.50 -0.01
N ASP A 359 -4.39 -17.46 0.43
CA ASP A 359 -5.49 -18.02 -0.35
C ASP A 359 -6.84 -17.36 -0.01
N GLY A 360 -7.75 -17.31 -0.98
CA GLY A 360 -9.13 -16.85 -0.77
C GLY A 360 -9.86 -17.61 0.35
N SER A 361 -9.54 -18.90 0.56
CA SER A 361 -10.06 -19.67 1.70
C SER A 361 -9.55 -19.16 3.06
N GLN A 362 -8.33 -18.66 3.14
CA GLN A 362 -7.78 -18.06 4.37
C GLN A 362 -8.46 -16.72 4.67
N VAL A 363 -8.71 -15.90 3.63
CA VAL A 363 -9.52 -14.67 3.77
C VAL A 363 -10.93 -15.00 4.27
N ASN A 364 -11.57 -16.02 3.71
CA ASN A 364 -12.88 -16.48 4.17
C ASN A 364 -12.87 -16.98 5.62
N ALA A 365 -11.84 -17.71 6.04
CA ALA A 365 -11.70 -18.19 7.41
C ALA A 365 -11.57 -17.04 8.42
N VAL A 366 -10.78 -16.01 8.09
CA VAL A 366 -10.67 -14.80 8.92
C VAL A 366 -11.99 -14.05 8.97
N GLN A 367 -12.66 -13.85 7.83
CA GLN A 367 -13.98 -13.20 7.82
C GLN A 367 -15.00 -13.97 8.66
N GLN A 368 -15.02 -15.31 8.59
CA GLN A 368 -15.91 -16.12 9.41
C GLN A 368 -15.60 -15.95 10.91
N MET A 369 -14.33 -16.01 11.29
CA MET A 369 -13.90 -15.81 12.67
C MET A 369 -14.35 -14.44 13.21
N LEU A 370 -14.14 -13.37 12.45
CA LEU A 370 -14.56 -12.01 12.82
C LEU A 370 -16.09 -11.89 12.87
N ASN A 371 -16.81 -12.49 11.91
CA ASN A 371 -18.26 -12.51 11.89
C ASN A 371 -18.84 -13.17 13.15
N ASP A 372 -18.31 -14.33 13.51
CA ASP A 372 -18.75 -15.08 14.68
C ASP A 372 -18.37 -14.36 15.98
N TYR A 373 -17.22 -13.68 16.00
CA TYR A 373 -16.79 -12.83 17.10
C TYR A 373 -17.75 -11.66 17.33
N VAL A 374 -18.07 -10.88 16.28
CA VAL A 374 -19.04 -9.76 16.36
C VAL A 374 -20.37 -10.22 16.92
N ARG A 375 -20.89 -11.37 16.45
CA ARG A 375 -22.17 -11.92 16.91
C ARG A 375 -22.14 -12.40 18.35
N ARG A 376 -21.07 -13.07 18.76
CA ARG A 376 -20.92 -13.62 20.10
C ARG A 376 -20.76 -12.52 21.14
N GLU A 377 -19.92 -11.53 20.86
CA GLU A 377 -19.66 -10.42 21.77
C GLU A 377 -20.75 -9.32 21.69
N GLY A 378 -21.64 -9.39 20.69
CA GLY A 378 -22.70 -8.41 20.49
C GLY A 378 -22.17 -7.02 20.14
N LEU A 379 -21.11 -6.95 19.32
CA LEU A 379 -20.51 -5.67 18.97
C LEU A 379 -21.48 -4.81 18.15
N PRO A 380 -21.53 -3.49 18.40
CA PRO A 380 -22.48 -2.61 17.73
C PRO A 380 -22.11 -2.36 16.27
N HIS A 381 -20.83 -2.45 15.91
CA HIS A 381 -20.36 -2.32 14.54
C HIS A 381 -19.69 -3.59 14.01
N LYS A 382 -19.75 -3.74 12.69
CA LYS A 382 -19.02 -4.75 11.95
C LYS A 382 -17.51 -4.58 12.16
N LYS A 383 -16.76 -5.66 11.97
CA LYS A 383 -15.30 -5.55 11.82
C LYS A 383 -14.93 -5.22 10.39
N VAL A 384 -13.97 -4.32 10.22
CA VAL A 384 -13.33 -4.06 8.94
C VAL A 384 -12.13 -5.01 8.82
N LEU A 385 -12.07 -5.75 7.72
CA LEU A 385 -10.93 -6.57 7.34
C LEU A 385 -10.29 -5.97 6.10
N ILE A 386 -9.04 -5.53 6.23
CA ILE A 386 -8.24 -4.98 5.14
C ILE A 386 -7.25 -6.06 4.69
N VAL A 387 -7.09 -6.26 3.38
CA VAL A 387 -6.07 -7.16 2.82
C VAL A 387 -5.25 -6.37 1.82
N HIS A 388 -3.96 -6.19 2.13
CA HIS A 388 -3.01 -5.48 1.27
C HIS A 388 -2.62 -6.31 0.05
N GLN A 389 -2.49 -5.65 -1.10
CA GLN A 389 -2.09 -6.29 -2.35
C GLN A 389 -1.42 -5.31 -3.31
N PHE A 390 -0.25 -5.69 -3.83
CA PHE A 390 0.43 -5.00 -4.94
C PHE A 390 0.81 -5.90 -6.12
N LEU A 391 0.76 -7.22 -5.94
CA LEU A 391 0.89 -8.23 -7.00
C LEU A 391 -0.38 -9.08 -7.08
N GLU A 392 -0.78 -9.44 -8.32
CA GLU A 392 -1.87 -10.38 -8.57
C GLU A 392 -1.70 -11.69 -7.77
N SER A 393 -0.47 -12.19 -7.63
CA SER A 393 -0.18 -13.46 -6.96
C SER A 393 -0.34 -13.47 -5.44
N MET A 394 -0.41 -12.30 -4.78
CA MET A 394 -0.49 -12.20 -3.31
C MET A 394 -1.81 -12.74 -2.74
N ILE A 395 -2.87 -12.76 -3.54
CA ILE A 395 -4.15 -13.38 -3.18
C ILE A 395 -4.48 -14.41 -4.26
N GLN A 396 -4.43 -15.69 -3.89
CA GLN A 396 -4.75 -16.81 -4.76
C GLN A 396 -6.25 -17.16 -4.67
N ASN A 397 -6.80 -17.78 -5.72
CA ASN A 397 -8.19 -18.27 -5.75
C ASN A 397 -9.22 -17.21 -5.31
N LYS A 398 -9.07 -15.98 -5.79
CA LYS A 398 -9.87 -14.79 -5.41
C LYS A 398 -11.37 -14.97 -5.66
N ASP A 399 -11.74 -15.75 -6.67
CA ASP A 399 -13.11 -16.09 -7.05
C ASP A 399 -13.84 -16.93 -5.99
N THR A 400 -13.10 -17.55 -5.07
CA THR A 400 -13.64 -18.28 -3.91
C THR A 400 -14.03 -17.36 -2.75
N ILE A 401 -13.58 -16.10 -2.73
CA ILE A 401 -13.89 -15.15 -1.65
C ILE A 401 -15.41 -14.95 -1.59
N ARG A 402 -15.94 -14.92 -0.36
CA ARG A 402 -17.34 -14.66 -0.04
C ARG A 402 -17.43 -13.48 0.92
N LEU A 403 -18.64 -12.94 1.07
CA LEU A 403 -18.92 -11.87 2.02
C LEU A 403 -19.61 -12.41 3.26
N TYR A 404 -19.31 -11.78 4.39
CA TYR A 404 -19.91 -12.11 5.68
C TYR A 404 -20.73 -10.91 6.21
N PRO A 405 -21.92 -11.13 6.79
CA PRO A 405 -22.82 -10.05 7.19
C PRO A 405 -22.22 -9.03 8.14
N GLU A 406 -21.39 -9.50 9.09
CA GLU A 406 -20.80 -8.66 10.14
C GLU A 406 -19.35 -8.22 9.85
N VAL A 407 -18.90 -8.38 8.59
CA VAL A 407 -17.54 -7.98 8.17
C VAL A 407 -17.61 -7.13 6.91
N ASP A 408 -16.93 -5.99 6.94
CA ASP A 408 -16.68 -5.18 5.76
C ASP A 408 -15.26 -5.48 5.25
N LEU A 409 -15.19 -6.22 4.14
CA LEU A 409 -13.92 -6.57 3.48
C LEU A 409 -13.47 -5.44 2.56
N ILE A 410 -12.21 -5.02 2.72
CA ILE A 410 -11.51 -4.05 1.87
C ILE A 410 -10.31 -4.74 1.24
N ILE A 411 -10.21 -4.69 -0.08
CA ILE A 411 -8.95 -5.00 -0.78
C ILE A 411 -8.22 -3.66 -0.99
N ASP A 412 -7.02 -3.56 -0.44
CA ASP A 412 -6.21 -2.34 -0.47
C ASP A 412 -5.08 -2.49 -1.50
N ALA A 413 -5.07 -1.57 -2.48
CA ALA A 413 -3.98 -1.48 -3.44
C ALA A 413 -2.75 -0.87 -2.75
N ASP A 414 -1.87 -1.76 -2.30
CA ASP A 414 -0.58 -1.45 -1.72
C ASP A 414 0.48 -1.34 -2.85
N GLY A 415 1.67 -0.83 -2.56
CA GLY A 415 2.81 -0.83 -3.47
C GLY A 415 3.24 0.56 -3.93
N LEU A 416 4.55 0.74 -3.98
CA LEU A 416 5.21 1.94 -4.47
C LEU A 416 5.10 2.08 -5.98
N GLY A 417 5.10 3.31 -6.46
CA GLY A 417 5.41 3.59 -7.86
C GLY A 417 4.80 4.87 -8.40
N ALA A 418 4.99 5.07 -9.70
CA ALA A 418 4.43 6.21 -10.40
C ALA A 418 2.89 6.16 -10.45
N PRO A 419 2.22 7.32 -10.64
CA PRO A 419 0.76 7.42 -10.71
C PRO A 419 0.10 6.45 -11.69
N TYR A 420 0.77 6.19 -12.83
CA TYR A 420 0.30 5.22 -13.82
C TYR A 420 0.19 3.82 -13.21
N ILE A 421 1.27 3.27 -12.65
CA ILE A 421 1.23 1.87 -12.19
C ILE A 421 0.28 1.69 -11.00
N LYS A 422 0.18 2.70 -10.12
CA LYS A 422 -0.76 2.69 -9.00
C LYS A 422 -2.21 2.72 -9.47
N THR A 423 -2.55 3.64 -10.39
CA THR A 423 -3.90 3.71 -10.98
C THR A 423 -4.25 2.41 -11.69
N PHE A 424 -3.28 1.87 -12.42
CA PHE A 424 -3.43 0.62 -13.15
C PHE A 424 -3.72 -0.56 -12.20
N LYS A 425 -2.87 -0.77 -11.19
CA LYS A 425 -3.02 -1.85 -10.19
C LYS A 425 -4.30 -1.68 -9.38
N TYR A 426 -4.64 -0.46 -8.98
CA TYR A 426 -5.90 -0.18 -8.32
C TYR A 426 -7.09 -0.59 -9.19
N ASN A 427 -7.17 -0.16 -10.45
CA ASN A 427 -8.26 -0.55 -11.34
C ASN A 427 -8.34 -2.09 -11.49
N LEU A 428 -7.21 -2.78 -11.57
CA LEU A 428 -7.16 -4.24 -11.63
C LEU A 428 -7.70 -4.92 -10.36
N PHE A 429 -7.28 -4.47 -9.17
CA PHE A 429 -7.72 -5.03 -7.88
C PHE A 429 -9.12 -4.56 -7.49
N THR A 430 -9.63 -3.51 -8.14
CA THR A 430 -10.99 -3.01 -7.98
C THR A 430 -11.98 -3.57 -9.01
N ASP A 431 -11.52 -4.37 -9.96
CA ASP A 431 -12.35 -4.92 -11.02
C ASP A 431 -13.29 -6.03 -10.49
N SER A 432 -14.56 -5.97 -10.92
CA SER A 432 -15.58 -6.96 -10.52
C SER A 432 -15.41 -8.33 -11.18
N SER A 433 -14.71 -8.43 -12.31
CA SER A 433 -14.34 -9.71 -12.91
C SER A 433 -13.28 -10.46 -12.08
N ARG A 434 -12.42 -9.71 -11.37
CA ARG A 434 -11.40 -10.26 -10.46
C ARG A 434 -11.95 -10.49 -9.05
N TYR A 435 -12.71 -9.52 -8.56
CA TYR A 435 -13.28 -9.49 -7.22
C TYR A 435 -14.79 -9.27 -7.29
N PRO A 436 -15.57 -10.30 -7.66
CA PRO A 436 -17.00 -10.17 -7.95
C PRO A 436 -17.85 -9.77 -6.75
N PHE A 437 -17.34 -9.93 -5.54
CA PHE A 437 -18.08 -9.64 -4.32
C PHE A 437 -17.49 -8.49 -3.51
N VAL A 438 -16.28 -7.99 -3.81
CA VAL A 438 -15.66 -6.94 -2.98
C VAL A 438 -16.36 -5.60 -3.24
N ARG A 439 -16.92 -5.02 -2.18
CA ARG A 439 -17.62 -3.74 -2.23
C ARG A 439 -16.69 -2.55 -2.00
N TYR A 440 -15.84 -2.64 -0.99
CA TYR A 440 -15.01 -1.52 -0.52
C TYR A 440 -13.58 -1.68 -0.99
N ARG A 441 -12.94 -0.56 -1.34
CA ARG A 441 -11.62 -0.55 -1.99
C ARG A 441 -10.69 0.45 -1.32
N GLY A 442 -9.44 0.04 -1.09
CA GLY A 442 -8.39 0.87 -0.51
C GLY A 442 -7.29 1.22 -1.51
N ILE A 443 -6.60 2.33 -1.27
CA ILE A 443 -5.30 2.58 -1.89
C ILE A 443 -4.34 3.18 -0.86
N LYS A 444 -3.09 2.70 -0.89
CA LYS A 444 -1.99 3.23 -0.07
C LYS A 444 -1.09 4.13 -0.90
N LEU A 445 -0.83 5.31 -0.36
CA LEU A 445 0.05 6.32 -0.92
C LEU A 445 1.28 6.47 -0.05
N PHE A 446 2.42 6.73 -0.69
CA PHE A 446 3.71 6.87 -0.02
C PHE A 446 4.29 8.25 -0.31
N PRO A 447 3.89 9.30 0.41
CA PRO A 447 4.50 10.62 0.27
C PRO A 447 5.97 10.60 0.65
N GLU A 448 6.77 11.43 -0.02
CA GLU A 448 8.14 11.71 0.43
C GLU A 448 8.10 12.34 1.84
N GLY A 449 9.05 11.94 2.69
CA GLY A 449 9.14 12.39 4.07
C GLY A 449 10.57 12.51 4.58
N PRO A 450 10.78 13.07 5.78
CA PRO A 450 12.13 13.32 6.32
C PRO A 450 12.99 12.06 6.51
N SER A 451 12.36 10.89 6.58
CA SER A 451 13.01 9.59 6.81
C SER A 451 12.88 8.64 5.63
N THR A 452 12.33 9.08 4.50
CA THR A 452 12.23 8.26 3.30
C THR A 452 13.57 8.23 2.57
N THR A 453 14.00 7.03 2.19
CA THR A 453 15.18 6.84 1.32
C THR A 453 14.75 6.95 -0.15
N GLU A 454 15.66 7.31 -1.05
CA GLU A 454 15.42 7.31 -2.50
C GLU A 454 14.81 5.97 -2.95
N GLY A 455 13.72 6.03 -3.70
CA GLY A 455 12.98 4.85 -4.18
C GLY A 455 11.95 4.27 -3.20
N HIS A 456 11.79 4.82 -1.99
CA HIS A 456 10.82 4.37 -0.99
C HIS A 456 9.59 5.29 -0.85
N PHE A 457 9.26 6.02 -1.91
CA PHE A 457 8.07 6.88 -1.98
C PHE A 457 7.53 6.94 -3.42
N ASP A 458 6.26 7.32 -3.56
CA ASP A 458 5.59 7.46 -4.85
C ASP A 458 6.19 8.64 -5.62
N THR A 459 6.63 8.39 -6.85
CA THR A 459 7.32 9.40 -7.68
C THR A 459 6.64 9.57 -9.05
N PRO A 460 5.97 10.71 -9.30
CA PRO A 460 5.47 11.66 -8.31
C PRO A 460 4.29 11.08 -7.50
N LEU A 461 3.99 11.67 -6.34
CA LEU A 461 2.79 11.35 -5.58
C LEU A 461 1.51 11.68 -6.39
N MET A 462 0.52 10.80 -6.33
CA MET A 462 -0.80 11.07 -6.92
C MET A 462 -1.50 12.24 -6.22
N THR A 463 -2.07 13.15 -7.00
CA THR A 463 -2.94 14.22 -6.47
C THR A 463 -4.31 13.66 -6.05
N MET A 464 -5.02 14.32 -5.13
CA MET A 464 -6.38 13.91 -4.75
C MET A 464 -7.34 13.87 -5.95
N ARG A 465 -7.16 14.75 -6.95
CA ARG A 465 -7.94 14.69 -8.20
C ARG A 465 -7.73 13.37 -8.94
N GLN A 466 -6.52 12.84 -8.94
CA GLN A 466 -6.20 11.56 -9.59
C GLN A 466 -6.72 10.38 -8.76
N VAL A 467 -6.48 10.40 -7.44
CA VAL A 467 -6.93 9.35 -6.50
C VAL A 467 -8.44 9.15 -6.56
N PHE A 468 -9.21 10.24 -6.61
CA PHE A 468 -10.68 10.19 -6.69
C PHE A 468 -11.23 10.16 -8.13
N GLY A 469 -10.38 9.96 -9.15
CA GLY A 469 -10.84 9.79 -10.53
C GLY A 469 -11.36 11.07 -11.22
N TYR A 470 -11.12 12.25 -10.67
CA TYR A 470 -11.48 13.54 -11.29
C TYR A 470 -10.47 14.03 -12.35
N ALA A 471 -9.28 13.43 -12.40
CA ALA A 471 -8.26 13.70 -13.40
C ALA A 471 -7.53 12.41 -13.79
N PRO A 472 -7.11 12.27 -15.06
CA PRO A 472 -6.22 11.18 -15.44
C PRO A 472 -4.82 11.39 -14.84
N VAL A 473 -4.08 10.30 -14.70
CA VAL A 473 -2.64 10.34 -14.43
C VAL A 473 -1.84 10.52 -15.73
N PRO A 474 -0.56 10.91 -15.66
CA PRO A 474 0.32 10.84 -16.84
C PRO A 474 0.21 9.46 -17.51
N GLY A 475 -0.03 9.46 -18.83
CA GLY A 475 -0.38 8.26 -19.58
C GLY A 475 -1.88 8.01 -19.76
N GLY A 476 -2.75 8.93 -19.32
CA GLY A 476 -4.15 9.04 -19.75
C GLY A 476 -5.16 8.17 -18.98
N ILE A 477 -4.70 7.16 -18.24
CA ILE A 477 -5.59 6.31 -17.43
C ILE A 477 -6.12 7.05 -16.20
N ARG A 478 -7.21 6.55 -15.63
CA ARG A 478 -7.92 7.16 -14.50
C ARG A 478 -8.46 6.07 -13.58
N MET A 479 -8.56 6.37 -12.28
CA MET A 479 -9.26 5.54 -11.30
C MET A 479 -10.74 5.40 -11.70
N HIS A 480 -11.23 4.17 -11.90
CA HIS A 480 -12.60 3.92 -12.35
C HIS A 480 -13.63 4.15 -11.25
N VAL A 481 -13.27 3.79 -10.03
CA VAL A 481 -14.08 3.96 -8.83
C VAL A 481 -13.27 4.73 -7.78
N PRO A 482 -13.87 5.65 -7.02
CA PRO A 482 -13.18 6.32 -5.92
C PRO A 482 -12.93 5.34 -4.77
N PRO A 483 -11.82 5.46 -4.04
CA PRO A 483 -11.54 4.61 -2.88
C PRO A 483 -12.45 4.93 -1.70
N ASP A 484 -12.71 3.90 -0.88
CA ASP A 484 -13.37 4.01 0.43
C ASP A 484 -12.37 4.04 1.59
N LEU A 485 -11.11 3.71 1.32
CA LEU A 485 -9.97 3.79 2.24
C LEU A 485 -8.79 4.44 1.54
N LEU A 486 -8.17 5.43 2.18
CA LEU A 486 -6.94 6.06 1.73
C LEU A 486 -5.90 5.99 2.85
N ILE A 487 -4.81 5.28 2.63
CA ILE A 487 -3.73 5.13 3.63
C ILE A 487 -2.53 5.99 3.19
N PHE A 488 -1.97 6.77 4.11
CA PHE A 488 -0.67 7.43 3.95
C PHE A 488 0.38 6.70 4.78
N ALA A 489 1.37 6.14 4.09
CA ALA A 489 2.46 5.39 4.69
C ALA A 489 3.73 6.22 4.86
#